data_AF-A0A962D686-F1
#
_entry.id   AF-A0A962D686-F1
#
_cell.length_a   1.000
_cell.length_b   1.000
_cell.length_c   1.000
_cell.angle_alpha   90.00
_cell.angle_beta   90.00
_cell.angle_gamma   90.00
#
_symmetry.space_group_name_H-M   'P 1'
#
loop_
_entity.id
_entity.type
_entity.pdbx_description
1 polymer ?
#
loop_
_entity_poly.entity_id
_entity_poly.type
_entity_poly.pdbx_seq_one_letter_code
_entity_poly.pdbx_strand_id
1 'polypeptide(L)'
;MQPRELVQHWVDAFNRADVDALAACYAEHATNHQVNDAPLVGRAAIRQMFVDGFANATMVCIVEQILQDGQWAMLEWRDPLG
;
A
#
# COMPACT_ATOMS: atom_id res chain seq x y z
N MET A 1 -15.55 2.03 -6.11
CA MET A 1 -14.44 1.15 -6.47
C MET A 1 -14.57 -0.11 -5.61
N GLN A 2 -14.53 -1.28 -6.23
CA GLN A 2 -14.51 -2.56 -5.51
C GLN A 2 -13.17 -2.72 -4.75
N PRO A 3 -13.10 -3.50 -3.65
CA PRO A 3 -11.86 -3.69 -2.90
C PRO A 3 -10.65 -4.11 -3.75
N ARG A 4 -10.84 -5.04 -4.70
CA ARG A 4 -9.75 -5.47 -5.61
C ARG A 4 -9.23 -4.32 -6.48
N GLU A 5 -10.13 -3.45 -6.93
CA GLU A 5 -9.79 -2.33 -7.80
C GLU A 5 -9.04 -1.26 -7.01
N LEU A 6 -9.38 -1.10 -5.73
CA LEU A 6 -8.64 -0.23 -4.80
C LEU A 6 -7.23 -0.74 -4.59
N VAL A 7 -7.05 -2.05 -4.37
CA VAL A 7 -5.72 -2.66 -4.25
C VAL A 7 -4.92 -2.53 -5.55
N GLN A 8 -5.53 -2.74 -6.71
CA GLN A 8 -4.84 -2.53 -7.99
C GLN A 8 -4.39 -1.08 -8.15
N HIS A 9 -5.28 -0.12 -7.85
CA HIS A 9 -4.93 1.30 -7.90
C HIS A 9 -3.79 1.66 -6.92
N TRP A 10 -3.83 1.06 -5.73
CA TRP A 10 -2.77 1.22 -4.73
C TRP A 10 -1.43 0.68 -5.26
N VAL A 11 -1.39 -0.49 -5.91
CA VAL A 11 -0.17 -1.04 -6.51
C VAL A 11 0.35 -0.14 -7.62
N ASP A 12 -0.53 0.37 -8.47
CA ASP A 12 -0.13 1.27 -9.56
C ASP A 12 0.48 2.57 -9.01
N ALA A 13 -0.10 3.13 -7.94
CA ALA A 13 0.44 4.30 -7.25
C ALA A 13 1.78 3.98 -6.57
N PHE A 14 1.89 2.81 -5.92
CA PHE A 14 3.12 2.33 -5.29
C PHE A 14 4.27 2.24 -6.29
N ASN A 15 4.05 1.59 -7.44
CA ASN A 15 5.07 1.40 -8.47
C ASN A 15 5.46 2.70 -9.19
N ARG A 16 4.66 3.76 -9.09
CA ARG A 16 5.01 5.13 -9.54
C ARG A 16 5.68 5.97 -8.44
N ALA A 17 5.84 5.43 -7.23
CA ALA A 17 6.23 6.18 -6.04
C ALA A 17 5.33 7.42 -5.79
N ASP A 18 4.05 7.32 -6.13
CA ASP A 18 3.06 8.40 -6.02
C ASP A 18 2.43 8.38 -4.62
N VAL A 19 3.11 9.04 -3.69
CA VAL A 19 2.75 9.05 -2.26
C VAL A 19 1.38 9.67 -2.01
N ASP A 20 0.98 10.65 -2.81
CA ASP A 20 -0.30 11.33 -2.65
C ASP A 20 -1.46 10.45 -3.13
N ALA A 21 -1.31 9.76 -4.27
CA ALA A 21 -2.29 8.76 -4.72
C ALA A 21 -2.38 7.56 -3.75
N LEU A 22 -1.25 7.10 -3.21
CA LEU A 22 -1.23 6.07 -2.17
C LEU A 22 -2.00 6.50 -0.93
N ALA A 23 -1.71 7.69 -0.40
CA ALA A 23 -2.37 8.21 0.78
C ALA A 23 -3.89 8.38 0.57
N ALA A 24 -4.33 8.72 -0.65
CA ALA A 24 -5.75 8.83 -0.99
C ALA A 24 -6.51 7.50 -0.92
N CYS A 25 -5.82 6.35 -0.95
CA CYS A 25 -6.43 5.04 -0.75
C CYS A 25 -6.82 4.75 0.71
N TYR A 26 -6.34 5.55 1.66
CA TYR A 26 -6.58 5.36 3.10
C TYR A 26 -7.62 6.33 3.64
N ALA A 27 -8.46 5.84 4.54
CA ALA A 27 -9.33 6.68 5.37
C ALA A 27 -8.50 7.58 6.30
N GLU A 28 -9.08 8.70 6.73
CA GLU A 28 -8.40 9.69 7.58
C GLU A 28 -7.78 9.07 8.85
N HIS A 29 -8.50 8.12 9.47
CA HIS A 29 -8.08 7.40 10.68
C HIS A 29 -7.71 5.94 10.42
N ALA A 30 -7.28 5.61 9.20
CA ALA A 30 -6.86 4.25 8.86
C ALA A 30 -5.68 3.79 9.71
N THR A 31 -5.64 2.50 10.05
CA THR A 31 -4.49 1.88 10.72
C THR A 31 -3.75 0.99 9.73
N ASN A 32 -2.44 1.20 9.60
CA ASN A 32 -1.55 0.29 8.87
C ASN A 32 -0.76 -0.55 9.88
N HIS A 33 -1.02 -1.86 9.88
CA HIS A 33 -0.31 -2.82 10.71
C HIS A 33 0.77 -3.52 9.88
N GLN A 34 2.03 -3.20 10.17
CA GLN A 34 3.17 -3.95 9.63
C GLN A 34 3.58 -5.04 10.61
N VAL A 35 4.04 -6.19 10.10
CA VAL A 35 4.30 -7.39 10.92
C VAL A 35 5.33 -7.15 12.02
N ASN A 36 6.37 -6.35 11.73
CA ASN A 36 7.50 -6.15 12.63
C ASN A 36 7.43 -4.88 13.49
N ASP A 37 6.46 -4.01 13.22
CA ASP A 37 6.44 -2.65 13.78
C ASP A 37 5.13 -2.34 14.51
N ALA A 38 5.16 -1.30 15.32
CA ALA A 38 3.95 -0.75 15.92
C ALA A 38 3.00 -0.22 14.84
N PRO A 39 1.67 -0.30 15.04
CA PRO A 39 0.71 0.20 14.07
C PRO A 39 0.86 1.70 13.82
N LEU A 40 0.81 2.08 12.55
CA LEU A 40 0.71 3.49 12.15
C LEU A 40 -0.76 3.87 12.07
N VAL A 41 -1.15 4.92 12.80
CA VAL A 41 -2.53 5.40 12.86
C VAL A 41 -2.65 6.74 12.13
N GLY A 42 -3.59 6.79 11.19
CA GLY A 42 -3.96 7.97 10.44
C GLY A 42 -3.24 8.08 9.09
N ARG A 43 -3.97 8.61 8.10
CA ARG A 43 -3.47 8.79 6.73
C ARG A 43 -2.16 9.58 6.65
N ALA A 44 -1.99 10.58 7.51
CA ALA A 44 -0.78 11.41 7.52
C ALA A 44 0.47 10.60 7.92
N ALA A 45 0.35 9.73 8.93
CA ALA A 45 1.45 8.87 9.37
C ALA A 45 1.81 7.83 8.29
N ILE A 46 0.79 7.22 7.68
CA ILE A 46 0.96 6.26 6.58
C ILE A 46 1.63 6.92 5.37
N ARG A 47 1.24 8.16 5.03
CA ARG A 47 1.87 8.94 3.96
C ARG A 47 3.36 9.16 4.25
N GLN A 48 3.70 9.60 5.46
CA GLN A 48 5.10 9.86 5.84
C GLN A 48 5.96 8.60 5.72
N MET A 49 5.44 7.45 6.14
CA MET A 49 6.12 6.16 5.98
C MET A 49 6.47 5.86 4.51
N PHE A 50 5.57 6.12 3.56
CA PHE A 50 5.88 5.94 2.13
C PHE A 50 6.90 6.95 1.61
N VAL A 51 6.84 8.23 2.05
CA VAL A 51 7.86 9.23 1.70
C VAL A 51 9.24 8.74 2.12
N ASP A 52 9.37 8.32 3.37
CA ASP A 52 10.66 7.87 3.91
C ASP A 52 11.11 6.57 3.23
N GLY A 53 10.19 5.64 2.95
CA GLY A 53 10.49 4.39 2.26
C GLY A 53 11.06 4.61 0.85
N PHE A 54 10.36 5.38 0.01
CA PHE A 54 10.80 5.64 -1.36
C PHE A 54 12.04 6.53 -1.44
N ALA A 55 12.32 7.35 -0.43
CA ALA A 55 13.58 8.10 -0.35
C ALA A 55 14.80 7.20 -0.08
N ASN A 56 14.59 6.08 0.62
CA ASN A 56 15.66 5.17 1.04
C ASN A 56 15.91 4.01 0.06
N ALA A 57 14.90 3.61 -0.72
CA ALA A 57 15.02 2.48 -1.64
C ALA A 57 14.11 2.60 -2.85
N THR A 58 14.55 2.04 -3.99
CA THR A 58 13.66 1.77 -5.12
C THR A 58 12.83 0.54 -4.80
N MET A 59 11.51 0.71 -4.71
CA MET A 59 10.58 -0.35 -4.36
C MET A 59 9.68 -0.65 -5.55
N VAL A 60 9.53 -1.93 -5.90
CA VAL A 60 8.63 -2.39 -6.95
C VAL A 60 7.81 -3.55 -6.40
N CYS A 61 6.49 -3.45 -6.53
CA CYS A 61 5.54 -4.48 -6.16
C CYS A 61 5.12 -5.24 -7.43
N ILE A 62 5.58 -6.48 -7.56
CA ILE A 62 5.17 -7.38 -8.63
C ILE A 62 3.98 -8.19 -8.12
N VAL A 63 2.82 -7.99 -8.74
CA VAL A 63 1.58 -8.67 -8.35
C VAL A 63 1.63 -10.13 -8.78
N GLU A 64 1.45 -11.04 -7.83
CA GLU A 64 1.19 -12.45 -8.11
C GLU A 64 -0.33 -12.68 -8.21
N GLN A 65 -1.09 -12.21 -7.21
CA GLN A 65 -2.55 -12.29 -7.22
C GLN A 65 -3.21 -11.14 -6.44
N ILE A 66 -4.42 -10.76 -6.87
CA ILE A 66 -5.33 -9.92 -6.09
C ILE A 66 -6.64 -10.69 -5.91
N LEU A 67 -6.94 -11.05 -4.67
CA LEU A 67 -8.15 -11.75 -4.27
C LEU A 67 -9.12 -10.76 -3.61
N GLN A 68 -10.41 -11.04 -3.67
CA GLN A 68 -11.44 -10.26 -3.00
C GLN A 68 -12.45 -11.17 -2.31
N ASP A 69 -12.79 -10.82 -1.07
CA ASP A 69 -13.88 -11.43 -0.31
C ASP A 69 -14.72 -10.36 0.39
N GLY A 70 -15.93 -10.12 -0.11
CA GLY A 70 -16.82 -9.07 0.40
C GLY A 70 -16.18 -7.68 0.36
N GLN A 71 -15.89 -7.13 1.54
CA GLN A 71 -15.24 -5.81 1.71
C GLN A 71 -13.71 -5.90 1.81
N TRP A 72 -13.14 -7.10 1.77
CA TRP A 72 -11.72 -7.35 1.91
C TRP A 72 -11.07 -7.60 0.56
N ALA A 73 -9.82 -7.17 0.42
CA ALA A 73 -8.95 -7.56 -0.67
C ALA A 73 -7.60 -8.00 -0.11
N MET A 74 -6.99 -8.97 -0.79
CA MET A 74 -5.69 -9.52 -0.43
C MET A 74 -4.76 -9.39 -1.64
N LEU A 75 -3.55 -8.89 -1.40
CA LEU A 75 -2.50 -8.77 -2.41
C LEU A 75 -1.42 -9.80 -2.09
N GLU A 76 -1.25 -10.78 -2.97
CA GLU A 76 -0.06 -11.61 -3.03
C GLU A 76 0.92 -10.94 -4.00
N TRP A 77 2.14 -10.67 -3.53
CA TRP A 77 3.15 -9.94 -4.28
C TRP A 77 4.54 -10.39 -3.92
N ARG A 78 5.50 -10.07 -4.79
CA ARG A 78 6.93 -10.25 -4.55
C ARG A 78 7.72 -9.02 -4.94
N ASP A 79 8.92 -8.89 -4.39
CA ASP A 79 9.88 -7.89 -4.83
C ASP A 79 10.76 -8.43 -5.97
N PRO A 80 11.47 -7.56 -6.73
CA PRO A 80 12.31 -8.01 -7.84
C PRO A 80 13.51 -8.90 -7.45
N LEU A 81 13.93 -8.87 -6.18
CA LEU A 81 15.09 -9.58 -5.64
C LEU A 81 14.72 -10.92 -4.99
N GLY A 82 13.43 -11.22 -4.81
CA GLY A 82 12.93 -12.50 -4.32
C GLY A 82 12.13 -12.34 -3.04
#